data_AF-A0A1I7UBH1-F1
#
_entry.id   AF-A0A1I7UBH1-F1
#
_cell.length_a   1.000
_cell.length_b   1.000
_cell.length_c   1.000
_cell.angle_alpha   90.00
_cell.angle_beta   90.00
_cell.angle_gamma   90.00
#
_symmetry.space_group_name_H-M   'P 1'
#
loop_
_entity.id
_entity.type
_entity.pdbx_description
1 polymer ?
#
loop_
_entity_poly.entity_id
_entity_poly.type
_entity_poly.pdbx_seq_one_letter_code
_entity_poly.pdbx_strand_id
1 'polypeptide(L)'
;MLLLRNSATKCSLLSGAMRNFGAKQDRMITADGQEFYPGHMRRLLNFNDDSFLNRIESFVINKLIELNVTIEEYVLVTVITFCNPGKCSPEFHQ
;
A
#
# COMPACT_ATOMS: atom_id res chain seq x y z
N MET A 1 10.07 -9.03 15.02
CA MET A 1 10.24 -8.60 13.62
C MET A 1 9.32 -9.29 12.59
N LEU A 2 8.72 -10.46 12.89
CA LEU A 2 7.86 -11.18 11.94
C LEU A 2 6.61 -10.41 11.46
N LEU A 3 5.86 -9.79 12.38
CA LEU A 3 4.66 -9.02 12.03
C LEU A 3 5.00 -7.85 11.12
N LEU A 4 5.97 -7.02 11.52
CA LEU A 4 6.44 -5.88 10.74
C LEU A 4 6.88 -6.29 9.33
N ARG A 5 7.64 -7.38 9.18
CA ARG A 5 8.09 -7.86 7.87
C ARG A 5 6.92 -8.29 6.97
N ASN A 6 5.94 -8.99 7.55
CA ASN A 6 4.84 -9.56 6.77
C ASN A 6 3.73 -8.53 6.48
N SER A 7 3.61 -7.48 7.29
CA SER A 7 2.63 -6.41 7.10
C SER A 7 3.20 -5.18 6.39
N ALA A 8 4.53 -5.03 6.32
CA ALA A 8 5.20 -3.84 5.81
C ALA A 8 4.61 -3.37 4.48
N THR A 9 4.58 -4.21 3.45
CA THR A 9 4.08 -3.85 2.12
C THR A 9 2.60 -3.41 2.13
N LYS A 10 1.76 -4.09 2.93
CA LYS A 10 0.32 -3.78 3.02
C LYS A 10 0.07 -2.46 3.76
N CYS A 11 0.74 -2.26 4.90
CA CYS A 11 0.67 -1.04 5.68
C CYS A 11 1.24 0.16 4.89
N SER A 12 2.31 -0.08 4.14
CA SER A 12 2.94 0.87 3.23
C SER A 12 1.96 1.35 2.15
N LEU A 13 1.31 0.42 1.45
CA LEU A 13 0.30 0.73 0.43
C LEU A 13 -0.89 1.50 1.02
N LEU A 14 -1.45 1.04 2.15
CA LEU A 14 -2.53 1.75 2.84
C LEU A 14 -2.13 3.17 3.24
N SER A 15 -0.90 3.34 3.73
CA SER A 15 -0.34 4.63 4.15
C SER A 15 -0.14 5.60 2.99
N GLY A 16 0.22 5.11 1.82
CA GLY A 16 0.26 5.96 0.63
C GLY A 16 -1.15 6.31 0.13
N ALA A 17 -2.10 5.38 0.22
CA ALA A 17 -3.47 5.59 -0.28
C ALA A 17 -4.18 6.69 0.51
N MET A 18 -4.05 6.66 1.84
CA MET A 18 -4.65 7.68 2.71
C MET A 18 -4.03 9.07 2.51
N ARG A 19 -2.72 9.14 2.25
CA ARG A 19 -2.05 10.42 1.96
C ARG A 19 -2.56 11.02 0.66
N ASN A 20 -2.70 10.21 -0.39
CA ASN A 20 -3.20 10.67 -1.68
C ASN A 20 -4.69 11.07 -1.61
N PHE A 21 -5.48 10.34 -0.82
CA PHE A 21 -6.88 10.67 -0.54
C PHE A 21 -7.00 12.07 0.10
N GLY A 22 -6.19 12.37 1.13
CA GLY A 22 -6.20 13.68 1.79
C GLY A 22 -5.60 14.81 0.94
N ALA A 23 -4.60 14.52 0.10
CA ALA A 23 -3.86 15.51 -0.69
C ALA A 23 -4.42 15.74 -2.11
N LYS A 24 -5.43 14.97 -2.56
CA LYS A 24 -5.91 14.95 -3.96
C LYS A 24 -4.78 14.79 -4.99
N GLN A 25 -3.74 14.04 -4.63
CA GLN A 25 -2.58 13.79 -5.50
C GLN A 25 -2.69 12.43 -6.19
N ASP A 26 -2.30 12.40 -7.45
CA ASP A 26 -2.37 11.23 -8.35
C ASP A 26 -1.21 10.22 -8.13
N ARG A 27 -0.29 10.48 -7.20
CA ARG A 27 0.92 9.66 -6.99
C ARG A 27 1.24 9.46 -5.52
N MET A 28 1.52 8.22 -5.10
CA MET A 28 1.95 7.93 -3.72
C MET A 28 3.35 8.49 -3.44
N ILE A 29 3.41 9.38 -2.44
CA ILE A 29 4.64 9.98 -1.93
C ILE A 29 4.87 9.49 -0.49
N THR A 30 6.09 9.07 -0.18
CA THR A 30 6.52 8.76 1.18
C THR A 30 6.50 10.00 2.07
N ALA A 31 6.57 9.80 3.39
CA ALA A 31 6.61 10.89 4.37
C ALA A 31 7.78 11.88 4.16
N ASP A 32 8.84 11.43 3.49
CA ASP A 32 10.05 12.21 3.17
C ASP A 32 9.98 12.88 1.78
N GLY A 33 8.82 12.85 1.12
CA GLY A 33 8.65 13.48 -0.20
C GLY A 33 9.20 12.66 -1.38
N GLN A 34 9.75 11.46 -1.14
CA GLN A 34 10.22 10.55 -2.19
C GLN A 34 9.08 9.71 -2.77
N GLU A 35 9.14 9.35 -4.05
CA GLU A 35 8.16 8.44 -4.66
C GLU A 35 8.15 7.08 -3.92
N PHE A 36 6.94 6.58 -3.64
CA PHE A 36 6.74 5.33 -2.89
C PHE A 36 7.36 4.11 -3.59
N TYR A 37 7.40 4.14 -4.92
CA TYR A 37 8.05 3.15 -5.76
C TYR A 37 9.15 3.83 -6.58
N PRO A 38 10.36 4.00 -6.03
CA PRO A 38 11.48 4.57 -6.79
C PRO A 38 11.78 3.66 -8.00
N GLY A 39 12.18 4.24 -9.14
CA GLY A 39 12.35 3.51 -10.40
C GLY A 39 13.29 2.28 -10.37
N HIS A 40 14.15 2.15 -9.36
CA HIS A 40 14.94 0.93 -9.12
C HIS A 40 14.12 -0.24 -8.52
N MET A 41 13.13 0.05 -7.66
CA MET A 41 12.22 -0.95 -7.08
C MET A 41 11.25 -1.47 -8.14
N ARG A 42 10.79 -0.61 -9.06
CA ARG A 42 9.99 -1.02 -10.22
C ARG A 42 10.72 -2.07 -11.07
N ARG A 43 12.01 -1.86 -11.31
CA ARG A 43 12.89 -2.82 -12.01
C ARG A 43 13.13 -4.11 -11.22
N LEU A 44 13.31 -4.03 -9.90
CA LEU A 44 13.55 -5.20 -9.04
C LEU A 44 12.32 -6.10 -8.87
N LEU A 45 11.12 -5.52 -8.92
CA LEU A 45 9.86 -6.26 -8.76
C LEU A 45 9.34 -6.87 -10.08
N ASN A 46 10.07 -6.71 -11.20
CA ASN A 46 9.63 -7.08 -12.56
C ASN A 46 8.23 -6.52 -12.90
N PHE A 47 7.82 -5.43 -12.26
CA PHE A 47 6.66 -4.67 -12.69
C PHE A 47 7.10 -3.85 -13.90
N ASN A 48 7.03 -4.47 -15.08
CA ASN A 48 7.27 -3.80 -16.35
C ASN A 48 6.20 -2.73 -16.66
N ASP A 49 5.14 -2.68 -15.85
CA ASP A 49 4.01 -1.80 -16.08
C ASP A 49 3.58 -1.09 -14.79
N ASP A 50 3.79 0.22 -14.78
CA ASP A 50 3.29 1.14 -13.76
C ASP A 50 1.76 1.07 -13.63
N SER A 51 1.06 0.60 -14.68
CA SER A 51 -0.39 0.43 -14.66
C SER A 51 -0.86 -0.51 -13.57
N PHE A 52 -0.07 -1.54 -13.20
CA PHE A 52 -0.49 -2.49 -12.18
C PHE A 52 -0.48 -1.86 -10.79
N LEU A 53 0.60 -1.17 -10.44
CA LEU A 53 0.71 -0.45 -9.17
C LEU A 53 -0.32 0.68 -9.12
N ASN A 54 -0.40 1.51 -10.16
CA ASN A 54 -1.37 2.60 -10.24
C ASN A 54 -2.82 2.08 -10.15
N ARG A 55 -3.11 0.90 -10.70
CA ARG A 55 -4.43 0.26 -10.61
C ARG A 55 -4.74 -0.20 -9.19
N ILE A 56 -3.77 -0.78 -8.48
CA ILE A 56 -3.94 -1.18 -7.08
C ILE A 56 -4.14 0.07 -6.21
N GLU A 57 -3.30 1.08 -6.36
CA GLU A 57 -3.41 2.34 -5.63
C GLU A 57 -4.75 3.02 -5.88
N SER A 58 -5.13 3.18 -7.17
CA SER A 58 -6.41 3.75 -7.57
C SER A 58 -7.59 2.94 -7.03
N PHE A 59 -7.51 1.60 -7.03
CA PHE A 59 -8.58 0.77 -6.49
C PHE A 59 -8.77 0.98 -4.99
N VAL A 60 -7.67 0.99 -4.22
CA VAL A 60 -7.72 1.21 -2.77
C VAL A 60 -8.23 2.62 -2.47
N ILE A 61 -7.71 3.64 -3.15
CA ILE A 61 -8.13 5.04 -2.97
C ILE A 61 -9.62 5.20 -3.33
N ASN A 62 -10.07 4.66 -4.45
CA ASN A 62 -11.48 4.72 -4.85
C ASN A 62 -12.38 4.06 -3.81
N LYS A 63 -11.95 2.96 -3.19
CA LYS A 63 -12.72 2.32 -2.11
C LYS A 63 -12.76 3.15 -0.83
N LEU A 64 -11.66 3.82 -0.47
CA LEU A 64 -11.65 4.75 0.66
C LEU A 64 -12.60 5.94 0.42
N ILE A 65 -12.66 6.46 -0.82
CA ILE A 65 -13.59 7.52 -1.23
C ILE A 65 -15.04 7.02 -1.20
N GLU A 66 -15.31 5.88 -1.85
CA GLU A 66 -16.66 5.29 -1.97
C GLU A 66 -17.28 5.02 -0.59
N LEU A 67 -16.48 4.54 0.36
CA LEU A 67 -16.92 4.22 1.71
C LEU A 67 -16.87 5.42 2.67
N ASN A 68 -16.35 6.58 2.22
CA ASN A 68 -16.14 7.79 3.03
C ASN A 68 -15.43 7.48 4.37
N VAL A 69 -14.34 6.71 4.28
CA VAL A 69 -13.61 6.19 5.45
C VAL A 69 -13.05 7.34 6.29
N THR A 70 -13.31 7.32 7.60
CA THR A 70 -12.75 8.32 8.52
C THR A 70 -11.30 8.00 8.90
N ILE A 71 -10.62 8.93 9.55
CA ILE A 71 -9.25 8.72 10.03
C ILE A 71 -9.20 7.58 11.06
N GLU A 72 -10.19 7.51 11.95
CA GLU A 72 -10.29 6.47 12.98
C GLU A 72 -10.47 5.08 12.37
N GLU A 73 -11.35 4.96 11.38
CA GLU A 73 -11.58 3.72 10.64
C GLU A 73 -10.34 3.28 9.84
N TYR A 74 -9.66 4.24 9.21
CA TYR A 74 -8.40 3.99 8.52
C TYR A 74 -7.31 3.44 9.46
N VAL A 75 -7.16 4.05 10.65
CA VAL A 75 -6.22 3.57 11.67
C VAL A 75 -6.59 2.15 12.10
N LEU A 76 -7.88 1.87 12.31
CA LEU A 76 -8.35 0.54 12.69
C LEU A 76 -8.05 -0.51 11.60
N VAL A 77 -8.31 -0.21 10.33
CA VAL A 77 -8.00 -1.09 9.20
C VAL A 77 -6.50 -1.35 9.09
N THR A 78 -5.67 -0.32 9.33
CA THR A 78 -4.22 -0.45 9.34
C THR A 78 -3.73 -1.37 10.46
N VAL A 79 -4.29 -1.23 11.67
CA VAL A 79 -3.99 -2.11 12.81
C VAL A 79 -4.42 -3.55 12.55
N ILE A 80 -5.61 -3.77 11.98
CA ILE A 80 -6.08 -5.11 11.59
C ILE A 80 -5.12 -5.72 10.57
N THR A 81 -4.70 -4.95 9.55
CA THR A 81 -3.77 -5.41 8.52
C THR A 81 -2.39 -5.73 9.08
N PHE A 82 -1.93 -4.96 10.07
CA PHE A 82 -0.68 -5.18 10.79
C PHE A 82 -0.72 -6.44 11.65
N CYS A 83 -1.79 -6.63 12.42
CA CYS A 83 -1.99 -7.74 13.34
C CYS A 83 -2.45 -9.03 12.64
N ASN A 84 -2.99 -8.93 11.43
CA ASN A 84 -3.36 -10.05 10.57
C ASN A 84 -2.60 -9.98 9.24
N PRO A 85 -1.27 -10.23 9.25
CA PRO A 85 -0.47 -10.16 8.04
C PRO A 85 -0.87 -11.21 6.97
N GLY A 86 -1.74 -12.15 7.31
CA GLY A 86 -2.05 -13.33 6.49
C GLY A 86 -0.93 -14.37 6.58
N LYS A 87 -1.24 -15.61 6.21
CA LYS A 87 -0.22 -16.66 6.09
C LYS A 87 0.68 -16.30 4.91
N CYS A 88 1.99 -16.21 5.13
CA CYS A 88 2.97 -16.28 4.07
C CYS A 88 2.93 -17.74 3.55
N SER A 89 2.20 -18.03 2.48
CA SER A 89 2.24 -19.35 1.84
C SER A 89 3.66 -19.56 1.28
N PRO A 90 4.36 -20.64 1.65
CA PRO A 90 5.66 -20.97 1.09
C PRO A 90 5.48 -21.67 -0.25
N GLU A 91 4.97 -20.98 -1.27
CA GLU A 91 4.75 -21.57 -2.60
C GLU A 91 5.52 -20.82 -3.68
N PHE A 92 6.84 -20.69 -3.52
CA PHE A 92 7.78 -20.44 -4.62
C PHE A 92 9.14 -21.08 -4.30
N HIS A 93 9.13 -22.40 -4.14
CA HIS A 93 10.29 -23.26 -4.36
C HIS A 93 9.84 -24.45 -5.20
N GLN A 94 9.61 -24.22 -6.50
CA GLN A 94 9.77 -25.25 -7.52
C GLN A 94 10.18 -24.62 -8.84
#